data_AF-A0A6I2R568-F1
#
_entry.id   AF-A0A6I2R568-F1
#
_cell.length_a   1.000
_cell.length_b   1.000
_cell.length_c   1.000
_cell.angle_alpha   90.00
_cell.angle_beta   90.00
_cell.angle_gamma   90.00
#
_symmetry.space_group_name_H-M   'P 1'
#
loop_
_entity.id
_entity.type
_entity.pdbx_description
1 polymer ?
#
loop_
_entity_poly.entity_id
_entity_poly.type
_entity_poly.pdbx_seq_one_letter_code
_entity_poly.pdbx_strand_id
1 'polypeptide(L)'
;MMDIAIFGSLYLDGVSVPHSPCPEYQKDQKIELGDGQPGAMLPWLCVGKKLIAAESLLCNVSWSQLQKAGFISGCTGTAPIRGSVVKMSGMEFMCHIPNIHKEPSEPIAGMRDARLWESRPNEDETDLLIARAEAGAESRPTKDGMFWTQVIGNPTMRGRDLGWISDQKHAAMFCGYYRPNGYFAWLPVLEPINMPDPAEHVGEDMTFLLPEFVLMGQPVEVSNYDLLVRVDSKENLEKLLSRARGQNEWWNMLGEDMVALDRNKLIHCGIR
;
A
#
# COMPACT_ATOMS: atom_id res chain seq x y z
N MET A 1 4.83 17.93 -0.30
CA MET A 1 5.69 16.82 -0.76
C MET A 1 5.00 15.56 -0.28
N MET A 2 4.95 14.50 -1.08
CA MET A 2 4.28 13.25 -0.69
C MET A 2 5.31 12.28 -0.13
N ASP A 3 4.96 11.66 0.99
CA ASP A 3 5.87 10.80 1.72
C ASP A 3 5.95 9.43 1.03
N ILE A 4 7.17 9.04 0.60
CA ILE A 4 7.41 7.77 -0.10
C ILE A 4 8.35 6.88 0.70
N ALA A 5 7.85 5.77 1.21
CA ALA A 5 8.67 4.73 1.83
C ALA A 5 9.15 3.72 0.77
N ILE A 6 10.40 3.26 0.88
CA ILE A 6 10.97 2.27 -0.05
C ILE A 6 11.32 1.00 0.74
N PHE A 7 10.55 -0.07 0.53
CA PHE A 7 10.75 -1.37 1.17
C PHE A 7 9.94 -2.47 0.47
N GLY A 8 10.28 -3.73 0.80
CA GLY A 8 9.67 -4.90 0.19
C GLY A 8 10.04 -5.08 -1.28
N SER A 9 9.78 -6.27 -1.82
CA SER A 9 10.02 -6.60 -3.23
C SER A 9 8.88 -7.47 -3.77
N LEU A 10 8.64 -7.34 -5.08
CA LEU A 10 7.80 -8.28 -5.82
C LEU A 10 8.59 -9.53 -6.14
N TYR A 11 8.00 -10.69 -5.87
CA TYR A 11 8.54 -11.99 -6.23
C TYR A 11 7.59 -12.70 -7.20
N LEU A 12 8.15 -13.19 -8.29
CA LEU A 12 7.47 -14.08 -9.23
C LEU A 12 8.15 -15.45 -9.16
N ASP A 13 7.40 -16.48 -8.78
CA ASP A 13 7.91 -17.84 -8.54
C ASP A 13 9.11 -17.88 -7.56
N GLY A 14 9.07 -17.03 -6.54
CA GLY A 14 10.14 -16.90 -5.53
C GLY A 14 11.37 -16.12 -5.99
N VAL A 15 11.38 -15.56 -7.21
CA VAL A 15 12.46 -14.72 -7.71
C VAL A 15 12.06 -13.25 -7.64
N SER A 16 12.88 -12.44 -6.97
CA SER A 16 12.68 -10.99 -6.91
C SER A 16 12.80 -10.35 -8.29
N VAL A 17 11.84 -9.50 -8.65
CA VAL A 17 11.83 -8.78 -9.93
C VAL A 17 11.86 -7.26 -9.72
N PRO A 18 12.62 -6.50 -10.52
CA PRO A 18 12.55 -5.05 -10.52
C PRO A 18 11.13 -4.56 -10.86
N HIS A 19 10.71 -3.45 -10.26
CA HIS A 19 9.39 -2.84 -10.52
C HIS A 19 9.38 -1.94 -11.77
N SER A 20 10.56 -1.49 -12.23
CA SER A 20 10.70 -0.60 -13.39
C SER A 20 11.70 -1.17 -14.40
N PRO A 21 11.28 -1.42 -15.66
CA PRO A 21 9.91 -1.28 -16.16
C PRO A 21 8.94 -2.29 -15.49
N CYS A 22 7.64 -2.00 -15.52
CA CYS A 22 6.60 -2.87 -14.95
C CYS A 22 6.72 -4.30 -15.51
N PRO A 23 6.97 -5.32 -14.69
CA PRO A 23 7.14 -6.68 -15.17
C PRO A 23 5.82 -7.23 -15.74
N GLU A 24 5.90 -8.02 -16.80
CA GLU A 24 4.74 -8.69 -17.39
C GLU A 24 4.50 -10.05 -16.73
N TYR A 25 3.26 -10.26 -16.28
CA TYR A 25 2.83 -11.54 -15.75
C TYR A 25 2.86 -12.62 -16.84
N GLN A 26 3.56 -13.73 -16.55
CA GLN A 26 3.47 -14.95 -17.32
C GLN A 26 2.44 -15.89 -16.72
N LYS A 27 1.81 -16.70 -17.57
CA LYS A 27 0.74 -17.59 -17.15
C LYS A 27 1.22 -18.56 -16.05
N ASP A 28 0.40 -18.71 -15.01
CA ASP A 28 0.58 -19.62 -13.88
C ASP A 28 1.75 -19.30 -12.94
N GLN A 29 2.38 -18.13 -13.08
CA GLN A 29 3.36 -17.66 -12.10
C GLN A 29 2.69 -17.38 -10.75
N LYS A 30 3.41 -17.71 -9.68
CA LYS A 30 3.06 -17.35 -8.31
C LYS A 30 3.47 -15.90 -8.05
N ILE A 31 2.52 -15.09 -7.57
CA ILE A 31 2.72 -13.66 -7.28
C ILE A 31 2.86 -13.49 -5.76
N GLU A 32 3.96 -12.89 -5.30
CA GLU A 32 4.23 -12.71 -3.87
C GLU A 32 4.86 -11.34 -3.58
N LEU A 33 4.59 -10.79 -2.39
CA LEU A 33 5.34 -9.68 -1.83
C LEU A 33 6.12 -10.19 -0.63
N GLY A 34 7.37 -9.78 -0.50
CA GLY A 34 8.26 -10.21 0.57
C GLY A 34 9.33 -9.20 0.89
N ASP A 35 10.32 -9.60 1.68
CA ASP A 35 11.42 -8.72 2.12
C ASP A 35 12.14 -8.05 0.95
N GLY A 36 12.58 -6.81 1.17
CA GLY A 36 13.18 -5.98 0.13
C GLY A 36 14.53 -6.50 -0.33
N GLN A 37 14.70 -6.67 -1.64
CA GLN A 37 15.98 -6.98 -2.28
C GLN A 37 16.60 -5.71 -2.86
N PRO A 38 17.92 -5.47 -2.66
CA PRO A 38 18.63 -4.38 -3.31
C PRO A 38 18.43 -4.40 -4.83
N GLY A 39 18.06 -3.25 -5.41
CA GLY A 39 17.78 -3.11 -6.84
C GLY A 39 16.36 -3.49 -7.27
N ALA A 40 15.55 -4.07 -6.39
CA ALA A 40 14.16 -4.46 -6.65
C ALA A 40 13.19 -4.00 -5.53
N MET A 41 13.61 -3.02 -4.71
CA MET A 41 12.76 -2.48 -3.66
C MET A 41 11.59 -1.69 -4.24
N LEU A 42 10.44 -1.74 -3.58
CA LEU A 42 9.21 -1.11 -4.04
C LEU A 42 9.02 0.28 -3.41
N PRO A 43 8.70 1.30 -4.20
CA PRO A 43 8.24 2.59 -3.69
C PRO A 43 6.76 2.54 -3.31
N TRP A 44 6.45 2.95 -2.09
CA TRP A 44 5.11 3.03 -1.53
C TRP A 44 4.78 4.47 -1.15
N LEU A 45 3.64 4.96 -1.63
CA LEU A 45 3.09 6.23 -1.17
C LEU A 45 2.38 6.01 0.16
N CYS A 46 2.76 6.79 1.16
CA CYS A 46 2.16 6.76 2.49
C CYS A 46 1.01 7.78 2.55
N VAL A 47 -0.20 7.30 2.83
CA VAL A 47 -1.38 8.18 2.94
C VAL A 47 -2.22 7.69 4.12
N GLY A 48 -2.26 8.50 5.19
CA GLY A 48 -2.80 8.07 6.47
C GLY A 48 -2.01 6.89 7.03
N LYS A 49 -2.69 5.80 7.38
CA LYS A 49 -2.06 4.55 7.82
C LYS A 49 -1.93 3.50 6.71
N LYS A 50 -2.42 3.77 5.51
CA LYS A 50 -2.35 2.83 4.37
C LYS A 50 -1.19 3.18 3.45
N LEU A 51 -0.79 2.18 2.67
CA LEU A 51 0.19 2.37 1.62
C LEU A 51 -0.39 1.96 0.28
N ILE A 52 -0.10 2.72 -0.76
CA ILE A 52 -0.40 2.35 -2.14
C ILE A 52 0.90 2.32 -2.93
N ALA A 53 1.06 1.33 -3.81
CA ALA A 53 2.25 1.27 -4.65
C ALA A 53 2.35 2.55 -5.51
N ALA A 54 3.54 3.17 -5.55
CA ALA A 54 3.74 4.38 -6.36
C ALA A 54 3.59 4.07 -7.85
N GLU A 55 3.93 2.85 -8.25
CA GLU A 55 3.79 2.32 -9.61
C GLU A 55 2.98 1.01 -9.62
N SER A 56 2.41 0.65 -10.76
CA SER A 56 1.83 -0.69 -10.89
C SER A 56 2.93 -1.74 -10.82
N LEU A 57 2.73 -2.76 -10.00
CA LEU A 57 3.77 -3.75 -9.72
C LEU A 57 3.84 -4.85 -10.76
N LEU A 58 2.73 -5.16 -11.44
CA LEU A 58 2.66 -6.28 -12.36
C LEU A 58 1.66 -5.99 -13.48
N CYS A 59 2.12 -6.09 -14.71
CA CYS A 59 1.36 -5.83 -15.91
C CYS A 59 0.82 -7.13 -16.52
N ASN A 60 -0.18 -7.03 -17.39
CA ASN A 60 -0.74 -8.18 -18.11
C ASN A 60 -1.41 -9.25 -17.22
N VAL A 61 -1.92 -8.87 -16.05
CA VAL A 61 -2.54 -9.79 -15.09
C VAL A 61 -4.06 -9.64 -15.06
N SER A 62 -4.78 -10.77 -15.07
CA SER A 62 -6.25 -10.81 -15.05
C SER A 62 -6.82 -10.78 -13.63
N TRP A 63 -8.08 -10.34 -13.50
CA TRP A 63 -8.82 -10.42 -12.24
C TRP A 63 -8.79 -11.82 -11.62
N SER A 64 -9.02 -12.87 -12.42
CA SER A 64 -9.04 -14.25 -11.92
C SER A 64 -7.69 -14.71 -11.38
N GLN A 65 -6.59 -14.22 -11.95
CA GLN A 65 -5.24 -14.53 -11.45
C GLN A 65 -4.98 -13.82 -10.12
N LEU A 66 -5.33 -12.54 -10.00
CA LEU A 66 -5.25 -11.82 -8.73
C LEU A 66 -6.16 -12.42 -7.65
N GLN A 67 -7.37 -12.86 -8.04
CA GLN A 67 -8.29 -13.55 -7.13
C GLN A 67 -7.72 -14.90 -6.66
N LYS A 68 -7.14 -15.69 -7.57
CA LYS A 68 -6.46 -16.95 -7.22
C LYS A 68 -5.26 -16.72 -6.30
N ALA A 69 -4.56 -15.59 -6.47
CA ALA A 69 -3.46 -15.16 -5.60
C ALA A 69 -3.93 -14.52 -4.27
N GLY A 70 -5.24 -14.32 -4.09
CA GLY A 70 -5.83 -13.78 -2.85
C GLY A 70 -5.78 -12.26 -2.71
N PHE A 71 -5.36 -11.50 -3.72
CA PHE A 71 -5.24 -10.03 -3.64
C PHE A 71 -6.55 -9.26 -3.90
N ILE A 72 -7.70 -9.93 -3.81
CA ILE A 72 -9.02 -9.32 -3.97
C ILE A 72 -9.69 -9.26 -2.61
N SER A 73 -10.32 -8.15 -2.27
CA SER A 73 -11.02 -7.94 -1.00
C SER A 73 -12.50 -8.31 -1.08
N GLY A 74 -13.20 -8.44 0.06
CA GLY A 74 -14.65 -8.62 0.14
C GLY A 74 -15.24 -9.99 -0.26
N CYS A 75 -16.57 -10.06 -0.25
CA CYS A 75 -17.35 -11.29 -0.40
C CYS A 75 -17.67 -11.63 -1.87
N THR A 76 -16.82 -12.39 -2.56
CA THR A 76 -17.25 -13.04 -3.81
C THR A 76 -17.91 -14.39 -3.50
N GLY A 77 -19.10 -14.36 -2.89
CA GLY A 77 -19.88 -15.58 -2.59
C GLY A 77 -19.42 -16.36 -1.35
N THR A 78 -20.38 -16.72 -0.51
CA THR A 78 -20.36 -17.52 0.75
C THR A 78 -19.30 -17.25 1.83
N ALA A 79 -18.17 -16.60 1.54
CA ALA A 79 -17.17 -16.19 2.52
C ALA A 79 -16.52 -14.84 2.13
N PRO A 80 -16.16 -14.00 3.11
CA PRO A 80 -15.36 -12.80 2.86
C PRO A 80 -13.94 -13.23 2.46
N ILE A 81 -13.50 -12.84 1.27
CA ILE A 81 -12.08 -12.82 0.91
C ILE A 81 -11.53 -11.57 1.58
N ARG A 82 -10.83 -11.72 2.71
CA ARG A 82 -9.88 -10.69 3.12
C ARG A 82 -8.66 -10.88 2.21
N GLY A 83 -8.02 -9.80 1.79
CA GLY A 83 -6.83 -9.87 0.93
C GLY A 83 -5.75 -10.84 1.43
N SER A 84 -4.63 -10.93 0.73
CA SER A 84 -3.54 -11.81 1.15
C SER A 84 -2.75 -11.15 2.26
N VAL A 85 -2.57 -11.84 3.39
CA VAL A 85 -1.60 -11.41 4.41
C VAL A 85 -0.20 -11.56 3.82
N VAL A 86 0.55 -10.46 3.79
CA VAL A 86 1.94 -10.43 3.34
C VAL A 86 2.82 -9.96 4.50
N LYS A 87 3.99 -10.57 4.63
CA LYS A 87 4.98 -10.20 5.65
C LYS A 87 6.20 -9.60 4.95
N MET A 88 6.57 -8.39 5.34
CA MET A 88 7.75 -7.68 4.81
C MET A 88 8.46 -6.98 5.95
N SER A 89 9.75 -7.27 6.12
CA SER A 89 10.61 -6.68 7.15
C SER A 89 10.04 -6.84 8.57
N GLY A 90 9.46 -8.00 8.87
CA GLY A 90 8.82 -8.29 10.17
C GLY A 90 7.41 -7.72 10.32
N MET A 91 6.97 -6.84 9.43
CA MET A 91 5.64 -6.21 9.45
C MET A 91 4.62 -7.02 8.64
N GLU A 92 3.42 -7.20 9.19
CA GLU A 92 2.32 -7.87 8.49
C GLU A 92 1.33 -6.86 7.90
N PHE A 93 0.96 -7.07 6.65
CA PHE A 93 0.00 -6.23 5.94
C PHE A 93 -1.10 -7.08 5.32
N MET A 94 -2.32 -6.57 5.32
CA MET A 94 -3.35 -7.03 4.41
C MET A 94 -3.09 -6.41 3.03
N CYS A 95 -2.82 -7.24 2.03
CA CYS A 95 -2.56 -6.80 0.66
C CYS A 95 -3.76 -7.09 -0.25
N HIS A 96 -4.25 -6.07 -0.94
CA HIS A 96 -5.34 -6.21 -1.91
C HIS A 96 -5.30 -5.12 -2.99
N ILE A 97 -6.19 -5.21 -3.98
CA ILE A 97 -6.42 -4.13 -4.95
C ILE A 97 -7.25 -2.98 -4.35
N PRO A 98 -7.17 -1.74 -4.89
CA PRO A 98 -7.92 -0.61 -4.39
C PRO A 98 -9.43 -0.84 -4.36
N ASN A 99 -10.02 -0.59 -3.21
CA ASN A 99 -11.46 -0.63 -2.93
C ASN A 99 -12.04 0.77 -3.09
N ILE A 100 -12.92 0.96 -4.08
CA ILE A 100 -13.57 2.22 -4.36
C ILE A 100 -15.05 2.17 -3.98
N HIS A 101 -15.55 3.25 -3.39
CA HIS A 101 -16.98 3.44 -3.19
C HIS A 101 -17.51 4.33 -4.32
N LYS A 102 -18.28 3.73 -5.25
CA LYS A 102 -19.00 4.52 -6.24
C LYS A 102 -20.18 5.23 -5.59
N GLU A 103 -20.33 6.52 -5.86
CA GLU A 103 -21.63 7.16 -5.72
C GLU A 103 -22.64 6.38 -6.55
N PRO A 104 -23.82 6.02 -6.01
CA PRO A 104 -24.88 5.48 -6.83
C PRO A 104 -25.23 6.51 -7.91
N SER A 105 -25.00 6.16 -9.18
CA SER A 105 -25.33 7.01 -10.32
C SER A 105 -26.85 7.08 -10.45
N GLU A 106 -27.44 8.11 -9.85
CA GLU A 106 -28.89 8.31 -9.68
C GLU A 106 -29.62 7.19 -8.91
N PRO A 107 -30.63 7.52 -8.09
CA PRO A 107 -31.44 6.49 -7.47
C PRO A 107 -32.22 5.78 -8.58
N ILE A 108 -31.97 4.49 -8.78
CA ILE A 108 -32.97 3.61 -9.39
C ILE A 108 -34.25 3.85 -8.60
N ALA A 109 -35.31 4.34 -9.25
CA ALA A 109 -36.56 4.68 -8.61
C ALA A 109 -37.02 3.50 -7.73
N GLY A 110 -36.86 3.65 -6.41
CA GLY A 110 -37.24 2.63 -5.43
C GLY A 110 -36.18 2.20 -4.39
N MET A 111 -34.88 2.49 -4.55
CA MET A 111 -33.88 2.18 -3.51
C MET A 111 -33.38 3.43 -2.78
N ARG A 112 -33.71 3.53 -1.48
CA ARG A 112 -33.21 4.56 -0.57
C ARG A 112 -31.80 4.18 -0.07
N ASP A 113 -30.76 4.40 -0.86
CA ASP A 113 -29.36 4.11 -0.49
C ASP A 113 -28.47 5.35 -0.24
N ALA A 114 -29.08 6.51 0.03
CA ALA A 114 -28.34 7.69 0.50
C ALA A 114 -27.55 7.43 1.81
N ARG A 115 -27.93 6.41 2.60
CA ARG A 115 -27.24 6.05 3.85
C ARG A 115 -25.87 5.38 3.66
N LEU A 116 -25.59 4.77 2.51
CA LEU A 116 -24.29 4.14 2.23
C LEU A 116 -23.17 5.17 2.01
N TRP A 117 -23.52 6.34 1.48
CA TRP A 117 -22.61 7.46 1.28
C TRP A 117 -22.26 8.17 2.58
N GLU A 118 -23.26 8.39 3.44
CA GLU A 118 -23.08 8.97 4.79
C GLU A 118 -22.23 8.07 5.71
N SER A 119 -21.96 6.82 5.31
CA SER A 119 -21.06 5.87 5.98
C SER A 119 -19.68 5.72 5.32
N ARG A 120 -19.28 6.63 4.41
CA ARG A 120 -17.93 6.60 3.83
C ARG A 120 -16.88 6.60 4.95
N PRO A 121 -15.95 5.64 4.98
CA PRO A 121 -14.86 5.68 5.95
C PRO A 121 -13.98 6.91 5.69
N ASN A 122 -13.42 7.49 6.75
CA ASN A 122 -12.52 8.66 6.68
C ASN A 122 -11.20 8.42 5.91
N GLU A 123 -11.00 7.20 5.37
CA GLU A 123 -9.82 6.76 4.62
C GLU A 123 -10.28 5.90 3.41
N ASP A 124 -11.09 6.49 2.52
CA ASP A 124 -11.48 5.85 1.27
C ASP A 124 -10.26 5.70 0.36
N GLU A 125 -10.08 4.55 -0.29
CA GLU A 125 -8.92 4.31 -1.14
C GLU A 125 -8.94 5.10 -2.44
N THR A 126 -10.08 5.76 -2.73
CA THR A 126 -10.16 6.84 -3.71
C THR A 126 -9.18 7.96 -3.37
N ASP A 127 -9.02 8.32 -2.09
CA ASP A 127 -8.07 9.36 -1.66
C ASP A 127 -6.62 8.89 -1.83
N LEU A 128 -6.33 7.60 -1.65
CA LEU A 128 -5.02 7.00 -1.98
C LEU A 128 -4.70 7.18 -3.47
N LEU A 129 -5.69 6.98 -4.33
CA LEU A 129 -5.54 7.08 -5.78
C LEU A 129 -5.41 8.53 -6.26
N ILE A 130 -6.11 9.48 -5.62
CA ILE A 130 -5.95 10.91 -5.86
C ILE A 130 -4.55 11.35 -5.41
N ALA A 131 -4.12 10.95 -4.22
CA ALA A 131 -2.79 11.24 -3.72
C ALA A 131 -1.72 10.74 -4.70
N ARG A 132 -1.85 9.50 -5.18
CA ARG A 132 -0.99 8.95 -6.24
C ARG A 132 -0.98 9.81 -7.51
N ALA A 133 -2.13 10.33 -7.95
CA ALA A 133 -2.20 11.22 -9.10
C ALA A 133 -1.47 12.55 -8.89
N GLU A 134 -1.60 13.14 -7.71
CA GLU A 134 -0.94 14.39 -7.32
C GLU A 134 0.58 14.22 -7.15
N ALA A 135 1.04 13.03 -6.77
CA ALA A 135 2.47 12.68 -6.73
C ALA A 135 3.14 12.67 -8.12
N GLY A 136 2.37 12.86 -9.20
CA GLY A 136 2.86 12.78 -10.57
C GLY A 136 3.13 11.35 -11.04
N ALA A 137 2.57 10.35 -10.37
CA ALA A 137 2.73 8.97 -10.78
C ALA A 137 1.93 8.74 -12.07
N GLU A 138 2.64 8.60 -13.19
CA GLU A 138 2.01 8.37 -14.49
C GLU A 138 1.15 7.09 -14.48
N SER A 139 0.03 7.15 -15.20
CA SER A 139 -0.90 6.03 -15.38
C SER A 139 -0.40 4.99 -16.37
N ARG A 140 0.78 5.14 -16.99
CA ARG A 140 1.16 4.37 -18.19
C ARG A 140 2.20 3.24 -17.99
N PRO A 141 2.04 2.29 -17.05
CA PRO A 141 2.82 1.05 -17.11
C PRO A 141 2.22 0.03 -18.10
N THR A 142 0.97 0.22 -18.56
CA THR A 142 0.32 -0.62 -19.58
C THR A 142 -0.09 0.18 -20.81
N LYS A 143 -0.31 -0.50 -21.95
CA LYS A 143 -0.79 0.10 -23.20
C LYS A 143 -2.06 0.94 -23.03
N ASP A 144 -2.93 0.52 -22.11
CA ASP A 144 -4.22 1.18 -21.84
C ASP A 144 -4.18 2.09 -20.59
N GLY A 145 -3.08 2.09 -19.83
CA GLY A 145 -2.92 2.87 -18.60
C GLY A 145 -3.91 2.54 -17.48
N MET A 146 -4.45 1.32 -17.49
CA MET A 146 -5.51 0.87 -16.57
C MET A 146 -5.00 -0.17 -15.57
N PHE A 147 -5.57 -0.14 -14.38
CA PHE A 147 -5.35 -1.10 -13.30
C PHE A 147 -6.68 -1.60 -12.73
N TRP A 148 -6.64 -2.77 -12.08
CA TRP A 148 -7.82 -3.34 -11.43
C TRP A 148 -8.21 -2.59 -10.16
N THR A 149 -9.50 -2.31 -10.02
CA THR A 149 -10.11 -1.80 -8.79
C THR A 149 -11.35 -2.61 -8.43
N GLN A 150 -11.73 -2.52 -7.17
CA GLN A 150 -12.90 -3.21 -6.63
C GLN A 150 -13.93 -2.23 -6.13
N VAL A 151 -15.17 -2.31 -6.63
CA VAL A 151 -16.29 -1.52 -6.13
C VAL A 151 -16.95 -2.23 -4.96
N ILE A 152 -16.87 -1.63 -3.78
CA ILE A 152 -17.56 -2.13 -2.59
C ILE A 152 -19.05 -1.78 -2.71
N GLY A 153 -19.92 -2.75 -2.39
CA GLY A 153 -21.38 -2.56 -2.37
C GLY A 153 -22.11 -2.73 -3.70
N ASN A 154 -21.44 -3.06 -4.81
CA ASN A 154 -22.09 -3.27 -6.11
C ASN A 154 -22.20 -4.77 -6.51
N PRO A 155 -23.42 -5.36 -6.50
CA PRO A 155 -23.61 -6.78 -6.82
C PRO A 155 -23.59 -7.10 -8.32
N THR A 156 -23.77 -6.12 -9.21
CA THR A 156 -24.04 -6.36 -10.65
C THR A 156 -22.81 -6.77 -11.46
N MET A 157 -21.60 -6.40 -11.02
CA MET A 157 -20.32 -6.68 -11.71
C MET A 157 -19.38 -7.59 -10.92
N ARG A 158 -19.91 -8.30 -9.90
CA ARG A 158 -19.11 -8.97 -8.86
C ARG A 158 -18.11 -8.02 -8.17
N GLY A 159 -18.44 -6.74 -8.08
CA GLY A 159 -17.58 -5.70 -7.53
C GLY A 159 -16.33 -5.35 -8.37
N ARG A 160 -16.23 -5.72 -9.64
CA ARG A 160 -15.03 -5.45 -10.46
C ARG A 160 -15.12 -4.13 -11.21
N ASP A 161 -14.01 -3.41 -11.30
CA ASP A 161 -13.93 -2.16 -12.06
C ASP A 161 -12.49 -1.89 -12.54
N LEU A 162 -12.34 -0.92 -13.44
CA LEU A 162 -11.04 -0.48 -13.94
C LEU A 162 -10.78 0.97 -13.53
N GLY A 163 -9.63 1.21 -12.91
CA GLY A 163 -9.13 2.53 -12.60
C GLY A 163 -8.08 2.99 -13.62
N TRP A 164 -8.06 4.30 -13.89
CA TRP A 164 -6.93 4.99 -14.52
C TRP A 164 -6.74 6.36 -13.89
N ILE A 165 -5.55 6.93 -14.03
CA ILE A 165 -5.27 8.30 -13.61
C ILE A 165 -5.31 9.21 -14.83
N SER A 166 -6.13 10.25 -14.78
CA SER A 166 -6.19 11.26 -15.83
C SER A 166 -5.13 12.33 -15.59
N ASP A 167 -4.09 12.33 -16.42
CA ASP A 167 -3.01 13.33 -16.38
C ASP A 167 -3.56 14.78 -16.50
N GLN A 168 -4.64 14.97 -17.27
CA GLN A 168 -5.25 16.30 -17.47
C GLN A 168 -6.04 16.81 -16.26
N LYS A 169 -6.59 15.90 -15.45
CA LYS A 169 -7.48 16.24 -14.34
C LYS A 169 -6.87 15.98 -12.97
N HIS A 170 -5.68 15.37 -12.91
CA HIS A 170 -5.08 14.84 -11.68
C HIS A 170 -6.08 14.05 -10.84
N ALA A 171 -6.90 13.23 -11.51
CA ALA A 171 -8.03 12.54 -10.89
C ALA A 171 -8.00 11.05 -11.21
N ALA A 172 -8.34 10.25 -10.20
CA ALA A 172 -8.65 8.84 -10.37
C ALA A 172 -10.03 8.71 -11.04
N MET A 173 -10.07 7.98 -12.15
CA MET A 173 -11.26 7.77 -12.94
C MET A 173 -11.54 6.27 -13.02
N PHE A 174 -12.82 5.92 -13.11
CA PHE A 174 -13.24 4.52 -13.07
C PHE A 174 -14.25 4.20 -14.17
N CYS A 175 -14.12 3.03 -14.80
CA CYS A 175 -15.04 2.60 -15.85
C CYS A 175 -15.50 1.16 -15.62
N GLY A 176 -16.82 1.00 -15.60
CA GLY A 176 -17.48 -0.31 -15.52
C GLY A 176 -17.37 -1.14 -16.79
N TYR A 177 -16.35 -0.88 -17.62
CA TYR A 177 -16.19 -1.55 -18.90
C TYR A 177 -15.60 -2.94 -18.67
N TYR A 178 -16.44 -3.97 -18.82
CA TYR A 178 -15.97 -5.34 -18.85
C TYR A 178 -15.29 -5.61 -20.20
N ARG A 179 -13.96 -5.75 -20.20
CA ARG A 179 -13.21 -6.38 -21.30
C ARG A 179 -12.89 -7.82 -20.91
N PRO A 180 -13.56 -8.84 -21.49
CA PRO A 180 -13.34 -10.24 -21.13
C PRO A 180 -11.89 -10.72 -21.28
N ASN A 181 -11.14 -10.08 -22.18
CA ASN A 181 -9.72 -10.35 -22.47
C ASN A 181 -8.81 -9.15 -22.15
N GLY A 182 -9.24 -8.27 -21.22
CA GLY A 182 -8.48 -7.10 -20.83
C GLY A 182 -7.30 -7.48 -19.95
N TYR A 183 -6.11 -7.12 -20.39
CA TYR A 183 -4.86 -7.30 -19.68
C TYR A 183 -4.48 -5.99 -18.99
N PHE A 184 -4.68 -5.92 -17.68
CA PHE A 184 -4.49 -4.69 -16.90
C PHE A 184 -3.41 -4.86 -15.85
N ALA A 185 -3.02 -3.75 -15.23
CA ALA A 185 -2.00 -3.76 -14.20
C ALA A 185 -2.57 -4.11 -12.82
N TRP A 186 -1.72 -4.66 -11.98
CA TRP A 186 -1.95 -4.77 -10.54
C TRP A 186 -1.32 -3.58 -9.83
N LEU A 187 -2.15 -2.84 -9.10
CA LEU A 187 -1.76 -1.75 -8.22
C LEU A 187 -2.22 -2.16 -6.81
N PRO A 188 -1.33 -2.62 -5.92
CA PRO A 188 -1.74 -3.04 -4.59
C PRO A 188 -1.81 -1.89 -3.60
N VAL A 189 -2.68 -2.09 -2.60
CA VAL A 189 -2.78 -1.35 -1.35
C VAL A 189 -2.36 -2.29 -0.22
N LEU A 190 -1.63 -1.74 0.76
CA LEU A 190 -1.28 -2.40 2.00
C LEU A 190 -1.97 -1.71 3.17
N GLU A 191 -2.71 -2.49 3.96
CA GLU A 191 -3.24 -2.07 5.25
C GLU A 191 -2.41 -2.73 6.36
N PRO A 192 -1.79 -1.96 7.27
CA PRO A 192 -1.12 -2.52 8.45
C PRO A 192 -2.07 -3.38 9.27
N ILE A 193 -1.62 -4.58 9.63
CA ILE A 193 -2.35 -5.47 10.55
C ILE A 193 -1.38 -6.01 11.59
N ASN A 194 -1.93 -6.48 12.72
CA ASN A 194 -1.17 -7.13 13.80
C ASN A 194 0.05 -6.29 14.27
N MET A 195 -0.12 -4.98 14.37
CA MET A 195 0.93 -4.07 14.85
C MET A 195 1.22 -4.33 16.34
N PRO A 196 2.43 -4.82 16.69
CA PRO A 196 2.81 -5.02 18.09
C PRO A 196 2.94 -3.67 18.79
N ASP A 197 2.71 -3.62 20.10
CA ASP A 197 2.97 -2.41 20.89
C ASP A 197 4.48 -2.31 21.18
N PRO A 198 5.22 -1.31 20.66
CA PRO A 198 6.65 -1.19 20.90
C PRO A 198 7.03 -1.13 22.38
N ALA A 199 6.10 -0.73 23.27
CA ALA A 199 6.35 -0.69 24.71
C ALA A 199 6.50 -2.09 25.34
N GLU A 200 5.89 -3.11 24.74
CA GLU A 200 5.99 -4.51 25.19
C GLU A 200 7.27 -5.20 24.68
N HIS A 201 7.95 -4.59 23.71
CA HIS A 201 9.10 -5.14 22.99
C HIS A 201 10.38 -4.29 23.19
N VAL A 202 10.49 -3.59 24.32
CA VAL A 202 11.69 -2.81 24.67
C VAL A 202 12.93 -3.71 24.68
N GLY A 203 13.96 -3.31 23.93
CA GLY A 203 15.20 -4.04 23.74
C GLY A 203 15.17 -5.14 22.67
N GLU A 204 14.02 -5.41 22.05
CA GLU A 204 13.92 -6.36 20.94
C GLU A 204 14.19 -5.66 19.59
N ASP A 205 14.76 -6.41 18.64
CA ASP A 205 15.01 -5.88 17.30
C ASP A 205 13.69 -5.74 16.53
N MET A 206 13.36 -4.51 16.16
CA MET A 206 12.13 -4.17 15.48
C MET A 206 12.40 -3.36 14.21
N THR A 207 11.43 -3.40 13.30
CA THR A 207 11.32 -2.52 12.15
C THR A 207 10.21 -1.52 12.38
N PHE A 208 10.45 -0.25 12.10
CA PHE A 208 9.49 0.85 12.19
C PHE A 208 9.32 1.50 10.82
N LEU A 209 8.07 1.57 10.36
CA LEU A 209 7.70 2.24 9.13
C LEU A 209 7.13 3.62 9.46
N LEU A 210 7.82 4.65 9.01
CA LEU A 210 7.40 6.04 9.09
C LEU A 210 7.17 6.57 7.66
N PRO A 211 6.55 7.75 7.52
CA PRO A 211 6.54 8.43 6.25
C PRO A 211 8.00 8.63 5.77
N GLU A 212 8.26 8.36 4.49
CA GLU A 212 9.58 8.48 3.82
C GLU A 212 10.67 7.44 4.15
N PHE A 213 10.61 6.76 5.30
CA PHE A 213 11.68 5.85 5.69
C PHE A 213 11.25 4.66 6.54
N VAL A 214 12.10 3.64 6.52
CA VAL A 214 12.03 2.46 7.37
C VAL A 214 13.24 2.47 8.28
N LEU A 215 13.02 2.41 9.59
CA LEU A 215 14.05 2.37 10.60
C LEU A 215 14.12 0.97 11.21
N MET A 216 15.33 0.46 11.42
CA MET A 216 15.56 -0.78 12.16
C MET A 216 16.32 -0.46 13.45
N GLY A 217 15.88 -1.04 14.56
CA GLY A 217 16.45 -0.77 15.86
C GLY A 217 15.62 -1.33 17.00
N GLN A 218 16.00 -0.97 18.22
CA GLN A 218 15.38 -1.47 19.45
C GLN A 218 14.61 -0.34 20.14
N PRO A 219 13.32 -0.52 20.49
CA PRO A 219 12.66 0.41 21.39
C PRO A 219 13.41 0.46 22.71
N VAL A 220 13.66 1.65 23.23
CA VAL A 220 14.31 1.87 24.53
C VAL A 220 13.32 2.42 25.54
N GLU A 221 12.48 3.34 25.10
CA GLU A 221 11.46 3.97 25.92
C GLU A 221 10.30 4.42 25.03
N VAL A 222 9.08 4.25 25.52
CA VAL A 222 7.86 4.63 24.81
C VAL A 222 7.05 5.54 25.72
N SER A 223 6.79 6.76 25.25
CA SER A 223 5.92 7.72 25.92
C SER A 223 4.60 7.87 25.15
N ASN A 224 3.77 8.82 25.60
CA ASN A 224 2.52 9.15 24.93
C ASN A 224 2.74 9.77 23.54
N TYR A 225 3.89 10.41 23.32
CA TYR A 225 4.18 11.17 22.10
C TYR A 225 5.39 10.63 21.35
N ASP A 226 6.41 10.19 22.07
CA ASP A 226 7.68 9.80 21.50
C ASP A 226 7.95 8.30 21.67
N LEU A 227 8.53 7.71 20.62
CA LEU A 227 9.12 6.38 20.61
C LEU A 227 10.63 6.53 20.48
N LEU A 228 11.37 6.20 21.54
CA LEU A 228 12.83 6.21 21.55
C LEU A 228 13.36 4.89 21.01
N VAL A 229 14.14 4.96 19.94
CA VAL A 229 14.72 3.81 19.26
C VAL A 229 16.23 3.92 19.26
N ARG A 230 16.91 2.85 19.68
CA ARG A 230 18.35 2.67 19.45
C ARG A 230 18.54 2.04 18.07
N VAL A 231 19.24 2.72 17.18
CA VAL A 231 19.48 2.26 15.81
C VAL A 231 20.56 1.18 15.81
N ASP A 232 20.29 0.07 15.11
CA ASP A 232 21.14 -1.13 15.11
C ASP A 232 22.48 -0.95 14.37
N SER A 233 22.59 0.06 13.50
CA SER A 233 23.76 0.26 12.65
C SER A 233 23.90 1.70 12.15
N LYS A 234 25.16 2.13 12.00
CA LYS A 234 25.53 3.42 11.41
C LYS A 234 25.05 3.56 9.96
N GLU A 235 24.98 2.47 9.22
CA GLU A 235 24.47 2.48 7.83
C GLU A 235 22.97 2.82 7.79
N ASN A 236 22.16 2.26 8.69
CA ASN A 236 20.74 2.62 8.79
C ASN A 236 20.56 4.08 9.20
N LEU A 237 21.42 4.58 10.09
CA LEU A 237 21.44 5.98 10.47
C LEU A 237 21.79 6.90 9.29
N GLU A 238 22.81 6.56 8.52
CA GLU A 238 23.21 7.32 7.32
C GLU A 238 22.12 7.30 6.24
N LYS A 239 21.43 6.17 6.04
CA LYS A 239 20.25 6.09 5.16
C LYS A 239 19.14 7.02 5.62
N LEU A 240 18.82 7.01 6.92
CA LEU A 240 17.82 7.89 7.53
C LEU A 240 18.19 9.36 7.32
N LEU A 241 19.42 9.75 7.63
CA LEU A 241 19.94 11.11 7.47
C LEU A 241 19.99 11.58 6.01
N SER A 242 20.28 10.67 5.06
CA SER A 242 20.37 11.00 3.63
C SER A 242 19.03 11.27 2.96
N ARG A 243 17.95 10.65 3.48
CA ARG A 243 16.58 10.77 2.95
C ARG A 243 15.82 11.92 3.60
N ALA A 244 16.13 12.22 4.85
CA ALA A 244 15.60 13.34 5.60
C ALA A 244 16.17 14.70 5.15
N ARG A 245 15.74 15.19 3.98
CA ARG A 245 16.13 16.52 3.49
C ARG A 245 15.29 17.62 4.14
N GLY A 246 15.57 17.98 5.39
CA GLY A 246 14.96 19.13 6.07
C GLY A 246 14.67 18.88 7.55
N GLN A 247 14.31 19.95 8.28
CA GLN A 247 13.80 19.85 9.66
C GLN A 247 12.65 18.84 9.68
N ASN A 248 12.85 17.72 10.36
CA ASN A 248 11.84 16.67 10.45
C ASN A 248 10.99 16.92 11.70
N GLU A 249 9.73 17.25 11.50
CA GLU A 249 8.75 17.40 12.58
C GLU A 249 8.49 16.09 13.34
N TRP A 250 8.90 14.95 12.77
CA TRP A 250 8.46 13.63 13.20
C TRP A 250 9.56 12.76 13.80
N TRP A 251 10.81 13.25 13.86
CA TRP A 251 11.87 12.56 14.59
C TRP A 251 13.05 13.49 14.91
N ASN A 252 13.82 13.15 15.95
CA ASN A 252 15.03 13.86 16.35
C ASN A 252 16.15 12.89 16.76
N MET A 253 17.39 13.20 16.38
CA MET A 253 18.57 12.51 16.93
C MET A 253 18.79 12.90 18.39
N LEU A 254 19.07 11.90 19.23
CA LEU A 254 19.45 12.07 20.63
C LEU A 254 20.82 11.44 20.90
N GLY A 255 21.89 12.09 20.45
CA GLY A 255 23.25 11.54 20.55
C GLY A 255 23.64 10.77 19.29
N GLU A 256 24.43 9.71 19.43
CA GLU A 256 25.08 9.03 18.30
C GLU A 256 24.22 7.92 17.67
N ASP A 257 23.44 7.20 18.46
CA ASP A 257 22.72 5.98 18.05
C ASP A 257 21.23 5.98 18.43
N MET A 258 20.73 7.03 19.08
CA MET A 258 19.35 7.11 19.52
C MET A 258 18.53 8.08 18.67
N VAL A 259 17.32 7.67 18.33
CA VAL A 259 16.35 8.48 17.59
C VAL A 259 15.05 8.53 18.40
N ALA A 260 14.55 9.73 18.65
CA ALA A 260 13.17 9.94 19.08
C ALA A 260 12.28 10.04 17.84
N LEU A 261 11.22 9.24 17.77
CA LEU A 261 10.22 9.25 16.70
C LEU A 261 8.89 9.76 17.24
N ASP A 262 8.16 10.59 16.49
CA ASP A 262 6.77 10.94 16.78
C ASP A 262 5.91 9.68 16.57
N ARG A 263 5.39 9.16 17.68
CA ARG A 263 4.56 7.95 17.71
C ARG A 263 3.30 8.09 16.87
N ASN A 264 2.75 9.30 16.73
CA ASN A 264 1.54 9.52 15.92
C ASN A 264 1.81 9.29 14.43
N LYS A 265 3.06 9.45 14.01
CA LYS A 265 3.51 9.30 12.63
C LYS A 265 3.91 7.86 12.30
N LEU A 266 4.08 6.99 13.28
CA LEU A 266 4.35 5.57 13.06
C LEU A 266 3.22 4.91 12.25
N ILE A 267 3.51 4.48 11.03
CA ILE A 267 2.52 3.84 10.14
C ILE A 267 2.35 2.37 10.52
N HIS A 268 3.47 1.67 10.75
CA HIS A 268 3.47 0.27 11.19
C HIS A 268 4.80 -0.07 11.90
N CYS A 269 4.83 -1.18 12.61
CA CYS A 269 6.06 -1.79 13.11
C CYS A 269 5.95 -3.32 13.18
N GLY A 270 7.08 -4.00 13.27
CA GLY A 270 7.13 -5.45 13.30
C GLY A 270 8.39 -5.97 14.00
N ILE A 271 8.27 -7.13 14.63
CA ILE A 271 9.38 -7.83 15.31
C ILE A 271 10.21 -8.59 14.27
N ARG A 272 11.54 -8.54 14.39
CA ARG A 272 12.48 -9.20 13.48
C ARG A 272 12.87 -10.61 13.92
#